data_AF-A0A7X6PK66-F1
#
_entry.id   AF-A0A7X6PK66-F1
#
_cell.length_a   1.000
_cell.length_b   1.000
_cell.length_c   1.000
_cell.angle_alpha   90.00
_cell.angle_beta   90.00
_cell.angle_gamma   90.00
#
_symmetry.space_group_name_H-M   'P 1'
#
loop_
_entity.id
_entity.type
_entity.pdbx_description
1 polymer ?
#
loop_
_entity_poly.entity_id
_entity_poly.type
_entity_poly.pdbx_seq_one_letter_code
_entity_poly.pdbx_strand_id
1 'polypeptide(L)' 'MTIFYHTRVGNYLMEAGVISKGQLNLALKEQRLTKKRLGQILVEKGFVTEEKFIETLEKLLGIPYVNLYS' A
#
# COMPACT_ATOMS: atom_id res chain seq x y z
N MET A 1 -19.81 -9.92 11.28
CA MET A 1 -19.26 -8.67 10.71
C MET A 1 -17.81 -8.95 10.32
N THR A 2 -17.53 -9.31 9.08
CA THR A 2 -16.26 -9.94 8.70
C THR A 2 -15.14 -8.90 8.54
N ILE A 3 -14.29 -8.75 9.55
CA ILE A 3 -13.13 -7.84 9.51
C ILE A 3 -11.96 -8.62 8.90
N PHE A 4 -11.70 -8.43 7.61
CA PHE A 4 -10.51 -8.99 6.96
C PHE A 4 -9.35 -7.99 7.01
N TYR A 5 -8.35 -8.28 7.87
CA TYR A 5 -7.14 -7.48 8.14
C TYR A 5 -6.00 -7.70 7.13
N HIS A 6 -6.29 -7.78 5.82
CA HIS A 6 -5.25 -7.96 4.79
C HIS A 6 -4.53 -6.64 4.40
N THR A 7 -4.36 -5.71 5.35
CA THR A 7 -4.15 -4.27 5.06
C THR A 7 -3.11 -3.59 5.96
N ARG A 8 -2.08 -4.31 6.46
CA ARG A 8 -1.05 -3.68 7.34
C ARG A 8 -0.37 -2.48 6.67
N VAL A 9 0.00 -2.62 5.40
CA VAL A 9 0.63 -1.54 4.61
C VAL A 9 -0.33 -0.38 4.37
N GLY A 10 -1.58 -0.66 3.97
CA GLY A 10 -2.57 0.37 3.71
C GLY A 10 -2.94 1.19 4.96
N ASN A 11 -3.06 0.51 6.11
CA ASN A 11 -3.31 1.18 7.39
C ASN A 11 -2.12 2.03 7.81
N TYR A 12 -0.89 1.50 7.69
CA TYR A 12 0.31 2.26 8.02
C TYR A 12 0.45 3.51 7.15
N LEU A 13 0.23 3.40 5.84
CA LEU A 13 0.24 4.55 4.93
C LEU A 13 -0.82 5.58 5.30
N MET A 14 -1.99 5.14 5.77
CA MET A 14 -3.06 6.02 6.22
C MET A 14 -2.72 6.71 7.54
N GLU A 15 -2.22 5.96 8.53
CA GLU A 15 -1.80 6.49 9.84
C GLU A 15 -0.62 7.45 9.72
N ALA A 16 0.29 7.20 8.78
CA ALA A 16 1.40 8.09 8.45
C ALA A 16 0.98 9.34 7.64
N GLY A 17 -0.31 9.49 7.31
CA GLY A 17 -0.83 10.62 6.54
C GLY A 17 -0.45 10.62 5.06
N VAL A 18 0.14 9.53 4.55
CA VAL A 18 0.54 9.39 3.14
C VAL A 18 -0.67 9.23 2.24
N ILE A 19 -1.69 8.50 2.71
CA ILE A 19 -2.97 8.34 2.02
C ILE A 19 -4.14 8.67 2.96
N SER A 20 -5.22 9.17 2.40
CA SER A 20 -6.49 9.33 3.13
C SER A 20 -7.26 8.01 3.23
N LYS A 21 -8.17 7.93 4.20
CA LYS A 21 -9.15 6.83 4.32
C LYS A 21 -9.98 6.65 3.03
N GLY A 22 -10.30 7.75 2.34
CA GLY A 22 -11.00 7.73 1.06
C GLY A 22 -10.19 7.04 -0.04
N GLN A 23 -8.92 7.41 -0.18
CA GLN A 23 -8.00 6.79 -1.14
C GLN A 23 -7.77 5.30 -0.86
N LEU A 24 -7.59 4.93 0.42
CA LEU A 24 -7.47 3.53 0.82
C LEU A 24 -8.73 2.74 0.45
N ASN A 25 -9.92 3.28 0.71
CA ASN A 25 -11.18 2.63 0.35
C ASN A 25 -11.36 2.47 -1.17
N LEU A 26 -10.98 3.48 -1.96
CA LEU A 26 -11.00 3.40 -3.42
C LEU A 26 -10.07 2.29 -3.92
N ALA A 27 -8.84 2.24 -3.41
CA ALA A 27 -7.88 1.22 -3.78
C ALA A 27 -8.32 -0.20 -3.37
N LEU A 28 -8.93 -0.36 -2.19
CA LEU A 28 -9.50 -1.63 -1.73
C LEU A 28 -10.68 -2.10 -2.59
N LYS A 29 -11.53 -1.18 -3.05
CA LYS A 29 -12.62 -1.50 -3.98
C LYS A 29 -12.05 -2.03 -5.31
N GLU A 30 -11.05 -1.34 -5.85
CA GLU A 30 -10.41 -1.74 -7.10
C GLU A 30 -9.65 -3.07 -6.98
N GLN A 31 -8.99 -3.31 -5.85
CA GLN A 31 -8.34 -4.59 -5.56
C GLN A 31 -9.32 -5.75 -5.62
N ARG A 32 -10.55 -5.57 -5.11
CA ARG A 32 -11.58 -6.63 -5.15
C ARG A 32 -12.03 -6.93 -6.57
N LEU A 33 -12.09 -5.92 -7.44
CA LEU A 33 -12.53 -6.04 -8.83
C LEU A 33 -11.43 -6.60 -9.75
N THR A 34 -10.19 -6.15 -9.56
CA THR A 34 -9.07 -6.43 -10.47
C THR A 34 -8.15 -7.54 -9.99
N LYS A 35 -8.23 -7.92 -8.70
CA LYS A 35 -7.29 -8.82 -8.02
C LYS A 35 -5.82 -8.33 -8.00
N LYS A 36 -5.55 -7.08 -8.41
CA LYS A 36 -4.22 -6.46 -8.28
C LYS A 36 -3.78 -6.31 -6.83
N ARG A 37 -2.47 -6.19 -6.60
CA ARG A 37 -1.93 -5.89 -5.25
C ARG A 37 -2.32 -4.47 -4.84
N LEU A 38 -2.65 -4.27 -3.56
CA LEU A 38 -3.06 -2.95 -3.04
C LEU A 38 -1.98 -1.89 -3.31
N GLY A 39 -0.72 -2.22 -3.08
CA GLY A 39 0.42 -1.33 -3.35
C GLY A 39 0.50 -0.87 -4.80
N GLN A 40 0.33 -1.81 -5.74
CA GLN A 40 0.32 -1.51 -7.17
C GLN A 40 -0.79 -0.52 -7.50
N ILE A 41 -2.00 -0.72 -6.97
CA ILE A 41 -3.13 0.20 -7.21
C ILE A 41 -2.86 1.59 -6.61
N LEU A 42 -2.27 1.65 -5.41
CA LEU A 42 -1.95 2.92 -4.76
C LEU A 42 -0.91 3.73 -5.57
N VAL A 43 0.08 3.05 -6.15
CA VAL A 43 1.10 3.68 -7.01
C VAL A 43 0.52 4.07 -8.37
N GLU A 44 -0.20 3.16 -9.05
CA GLU A 44 -0.85 3.43 -10.34
C GLU A 44 -1.83 4.62 -10.28
N LYS A 45 -2.52 4.80 -9.14
CA LYS A 45 -3.43 5.93 -8.93
C LYS A 45 -2.74 7.22 -8.48
N GLY A 46 -1.42 7.19 -8.25
CA GLY A 46 -0.65 8.33 -7.75
C GLY A 46 -1.02 8.71 -6.30
N PHE A 47 -1.61 7.80 -5.53
CA PHE A 47 -1.91 8.04 -4.11
C PHE A 47 -0.66 7.94 -3.24
N VAL A 48 0.33 7.16 -3.68
CA VAL A 48 1.65 7.05 -3.06
C VAL A 48 2.69 6.90 -4.17
N THR A 49 3.86 7.51 -4.00
CA THR A 49 5.01 7.30 -4.89
C THR A 49 5.60 5.91 -4.65
N GLU A 50 6.25 5.32 -5.66
CA GLU A 50 6.93 4.03 -5.54
C GLU A 50 8.00 4.05 -4.43
N GLU A 51 8.83 5.10 -4.38
CA GLU A 51 9.86 5.29 -3.35
C GLU A 51 9.26 5.24 -1.93
N LYS A 52 8.23 6.05 -1.68
CA LYS A 52 7.55 6.09 -0.37
C LYS A 52 6.88 4.75 -0.01
N PHE A 53 6.39 4.04 -1.01
CA PHE A 53 5.80 2.72 -0.83
C PHE A 53 6.87 1.70 -0.41
N ILE A 54 8.03 1.70 -1.07
CA ILE A 54 9.19 0.85 -0.73
C ILE A 54 9.68 1.17 0.68
N GLU A 55 9.91 2.44 1.03
CA GLU A 55 10.33 2.87 2.37
C GLU A 55 9.36 2.35 3.46
N THR A 56 8.06 2.37 3.15
CA THR A 56 7.03 1.87 4.06
C THR A 56 7.11 0.35 4.24
N LEU A 57 7.39 -0.40 3.16
CA LEU A 57 7.56 -1.85 3.22
C LEU A 57 8.79 -2.24 4.02
N GLU A 58 9.91 -1.54 3.84
CA GLU A 58 11.14 -1.79 4.63
C GLU A 58 10.87 -1.64 6.13
N LYS A 59 10.20 -0.55 6.52
CA LYS A 59 9.83 -0.28 7.91
C LYS A 59 8.90 -1.34 8.49
N LEU A 60 7.92 -1.81 7.71
CA LEU A 60 6.95 -2.80 8.16
C LEU A 60 7.51 -4.22 8.24
N LEU A 61 8.44 -4.57 7.36
CA LEU A 61 9.01 -5.92 7.28
C LEU A 61 10.33 -6.05 8.05
N GLY A 62 10.94 -4.92 8.45
CA GLY A 62 12.24 -4.91 9.12
C GLY A 62 13.39 -5.43 8.25
N ILE A 63 13.20 -5.45 6.93
CA ILE A 63 14.20 -5.90 5.95
C ILE A 63 14.52 -4.75 4.99
N PRO A 64 15.81 -4.50 4.71
CA PRO A 64 16.20 -3.52 3.71
C PRO A 64 15.78 -4.00 2.32
N TYR A 65 15.30 -3.07 1.50
CA TYR A 65 15.04 -3.30 0.09
C TYR A 65 16.39 -3.48 -0.63
N VAL A 66 16.47 -4.52 -1.45
CA VAL A 66 17.64 -4.79 -2.30
C VAL A 66 17.20 -4.65 -3.75
N ASN A 67 17.82 -3.71 -4.47
CA ASN A 67 17.65 -3.62 -5.92
C ASN A 67 18.43 -4.78 -6.58
N LEU A 68 17.72 -5.70 -7.24
CA LEU A 68 18.29 -6.90 -7.86
C LEU A 68 18.97 -6.65 -9.21
N TYR A 69 18.98 -5.41 -9.71
CA TYR A 69 19.46 -5.05 -11.05
C TYR A 69 20.51 -3.94 -11.08
N SER A 70 21.26 -3.74 -9.98
CA SER A 70 22.43 -2.83 -9.97
C SER A 70 23.65 -3.50 -10.61
#